data_AF-A0A954IU19-F1
#
_entry.id   AF-A0A954IU19-F1
#
_cell.length_a   1.000
_cell.length_b   1.000
_cell.length_c   1.000
_cell.angle_alpha   90.00
_cell.angle_beta   90.00
_cell.angle_gamma   90.00
#
_symmetry.space_group_name_H-M   'P 1'
#
loop_
_entity.id
_entity.type
_entity.pdbx_description
1 polymer ?
#
loop_
_entity_poly.entity_id
_entity_poly.type
_entity_poly.pdbx_seq_one_letter_code
_entity_poly.pdbx_strand_id
1 'polypeptide(L)'
;FDPDHSSRAELASNPLLLTVMACVFQTEESLPSRRPELYQVTVDYLINIWSELSAAVAGSLTREEAWTILENLAGEIQGLHGTNLLEEKEARRHVLNALQETRNNAEERRDLCEMFFSSARIGGGVFIEVSKKQWRFVHANIQEYLAARSLIRHPDRLIAKVLPLVENPRWREPLLLTLGIASDHPEIPHELFRELLEALLSLRDNRNSTLPRGALLLVDALSDMSPMSDWLGTQLADALLECYADRQGIGRFVPLQERLESSFGKLRSGWTSIRGNRRMPRLDDFLADKLKHPKTAGCVARLMRVHSWQSALLVREIYEARHFDTPDEDFVIDRTLQTLAQATVPDPTKTETEDEPTPEPSTTEIELSPQLEMRGWLLSRSQEELSEFFTNHPEWLRLIGALFGGWGDWEMPRVLTDYST
;
A
#
# COMPACT_ATOMS: atom_id res chain seq x y z
N PHE A 1 10.88 -17.71 8.88
CA PHE A 1 10.17 -16.43 8.78
C PHE A 1 10.68 -15.53 9.90
N ASP A 2 11.24 -14.37 9.56
CA ASP A 2 11.74 -13.38 10.52
C ASP A 2 10.58 -12.44 10.92
N PRO A 3 10.15 -12.41 12.20
CA PRO A 3 9.01 -11.63 12.66
C PRO A 3 9.21 -10.09 12.63
N ASP A 4 10.42 -9.59 12.33
CA ASP A 4 10.73 -8.15 12.38
C ASP A 4 10.29 -7.32 11.16
N HIS A 5 9.65 -7.92 10.14
CA HIS A 5 9.14 -7.19 8.97
C HIS A 5 7.63 -6.88 9.07
N SER A 6 7.27 -5.83 9.81
CA SER A 6 5.87 -5.40 10.01
C SER A 6 5.10 -5.12 8.71
N SER A 7 5.76 -4.70 7.63
CA SER A 7 5.12 -4.47 6.33
C SER A 7 4.57 -5.76 5.72
N ARG A 8 5.24 -6.90 5.91
CA ARG A 8 4.81 -8.20 5.34
C ARG A 8 3.55 -8.76 6.01
N ALA A 9 3.37 -8.50 7.31
CA ALA A 9 2.17 -8.89 8.04
C ALA A 9 0.93 -8.07 7.63
N GLU A 10 1.10 -6.78 7.36
CA GLU A 10 0.04 -5.90 6.83
C GLU A 10 -0.36 -6.31 5.39
N LEU A 11 0.61 -6.68 4.55
CA LEU A 11 0.36 -7.17 3.17
C LEU A 11 -0.45 -8.47 3.15
N ALA A 12 -0.17 -9.38 4.08
CA ALA A 12 -0.86 -10.66 4.23
C ALA A 12 -2.32 -10.56 4.72
N SER A 13 -2.80 -9.36 5.05
CA SER A 13 -4.16 -9.14 5.58
C SER A 13 -5.21 -8.98 4.47
N ASN A 14 -4.80 -8.90 3.21
CA ASN A 14 -5.68 -8.83 2.05
C ASN A 14 -5.61 -10.17 1.26
N PRO A 15 -6.71 -10.94 1.17
CA PRO A 15 -6.74 -12.25 0.51
C PRO A 15 -6.22 -12.24 -0.95
N LEU A 16 -6.38 -11.14 -1.69
CA LEU A 16 -5.82 -11.00 -3.02
C LEU A 16 -4.29 -10.83 -3.00
N LEU A 17 -3.76 -10.03 -2.06
CA LEU A 17 -2.32 -9.90 -1.87
C LEU A 17 -1.70 -11.22 -1.42
N LEU A 18 -2.40 -12.05 -0.64
CA LEU A 18 -1.94 -13.40 -0.29
C LEU A 18 -1.82 -14.31 -1.51
N THR A 19 -2.82 -14.31 -2.40
CA THR A 19 -2.79 -15.09 -3.65
C THR A 19 -1.68 -14.59 -4.58
N VAL A 20 -1.54 -13.28 -4.69
CA VAL A 20 -0.46 -12.63 -5.43
C VAL A 20 0.90 -12.97 -4.82
N MET A 21 1.06 -12.89 -3.50
CA MET A 21 2.28 -13.26 -2.80
C MET A 21 2.59 -14.74 -2.99
N ALA A 22 1.60 -15.63 -3.01
CA ALA A 22 1.79 -17.04 -3.29
C ALA A 22 2.27 -17.28 -4.75
N CYS A 23 1.70 -16.58 -5.73
CA CYS A 23 2.16 -16.64 -7.14
C CYS A 23 3.54 -16.02 -7.36
N VAL A 24 3.87 -14.93 -6.66
CA VAL A 24 5.19 -14.28 -6.73
C VAL A 24 6.26 -15.11 -5.99
N PHE A 25 5.92 -15.73 -4.86
CA PHE A 25 6.80 -16.67 -4.15
C PHE A 25 7.11 -17.93 -4.97
N GLN A 26 6.22 -18.29 -5.90
CA GLN A 26 6.41 -19.40 -6.83
C GLN A 26 7.49 -19.11 -7.91
N THR A 27 7.84 -17.84 -8.14
CA THR A 27 8.69 -17.40 -9.27
C THR A 27 9.98 -16.69 -8.85
N GLU A 28 10.03 -16.08 -7.65
CA GLU A 28 11.17 -15.28 -7.17
C GLU A 28 11.73 -15.82 -5.83
N GLU A 29 13.05 -15.75 -5.62
CA GLU A 29 13.72 -16.23 -4.39
C GLU A 29 13.35 -15.41 -3.13
N SER A 30 12.80 -14.20 -3.30
CA SER A 30 12.40 -13.35 -2.16
C SER A 30 11.18 -12.49 -2.46
N LEU A 31 10.32 -12.30 -1.45
CA LEU A 31 9.12 -11.45 -1.58
C LEU A 31 9.50 -9.97 -1.59
N PRO A 32 9.02 -9.21 -2.59
CA PRO A 32 9.11 -7.76 -2.58
C PRO A 32 8.53 -7.18 -1.30
N SER A 33 9.19 -6.13 -0.80
CA SER A 33 8.83 -5.53 0.49
C SER A 33 7.81 -4.39 0.35
N ARG A 34 7.63 -3.88 -0.88
CA ARG A 34 6.76 -2.76 -1.24
C ARG A 34 5.61 -3.21 -2.14
N ARG A 35 4.43 -2.64 -1.97
CA ARG A 35 3.22 -2.99 -2.76
C ARG A 35 3.39 -2.80 -4.26
N PRO A 36 4.00 -1.70 -4.75
CA PRO A 36 4.16 -1.49 -6.19
C PRO A 36 4.98 -2.58 -6.88
N GLU A 37 6.02 -3.08 -6.22
CA GLU A 37 6.87 -4.16 -6.75
C GLU A 37 6.07 -5.47 -6.85
N LEU A 38 5.30 -5.79 -5.81
CA LEU A 38 4.45 -6.97 -5.80
C LEU A 38 3.39 -6.94 -6.93
N TYR A 39 2.73 -5.79 -7.11
CA TYR A 39 1.76 -5.61 -8.20
C TYR A 39 2.41 -5.65 -9.57
N GLN A 40 3.64 -5.17 -9.71
CA GLN A 40 4.39 -5.28 -10.97
C GLN A 40 4.54 -6.74 -11.39
N VAL A 41 5.07 -7.59 -10.50
CA VAL A 41 5.29 -9.01 -10.78
C VAL A 41 3.95 -9.70 -11.09
N THR A 42 2.88 -9.32 -10.39
CA THR A 42 1.53 -9.86 -10.65
C THR A 42 1.04 -9.55 -12.05
N VAL A 43 1.12 -8.28 -12.45
CA VAL A 43 0.64 -7.86 -13.77
C VAL A 43 1.49 -8.51 -14.86
N ASP A 44 2.80 -8.59 -14.66
CA ASP A 44 3.71 -9.30 -15.57
C ASP A 44 3.32 -10.76 -15.75
N TYR A 45 3.03 -11.47 -14.66
CA TYR A 45 2.56 -12.85 -14.70
C TYR A 45 1.24 -12.99 -15.49
N LEU A 46 0.26 -12.10 -15.23
CA LEU A 46 -1.03 -12.13 -15.93
C LEU A 46 -0.89 -11.79 -17.43
N ILE A 47 0.04 -10.89 -17.79
CA ILE A 47 0.37 -10.59 -19.20
C ILE A 47 1.03 -11.80 -19.86
N ASN A 48 1.89 -12.54 -19.16
CA ASN A 48 2.52 -13.75 -19.70
C ASN A 48 1.49 -14.85 -19.98
N ILE A 49 0.58 -15.13 -19.04
CA ILE A 49 -0.53 -16.07 -19.26
C ILE A 49 -1.33 -15.69 -20.51
N TRP A 50 -1.66 -14.41 -20.65
CA TRP A 50 -2.39 -13.90 -21.80
C TRP A 50 -1.59 -14.03 -23.12
N SER A 51 -0.27 -13.85 -23.06
CA SER A 51 0.64 -14.01 -24.20
C SER A 51 0.71 -15.48 -24.65
N GLU A 52 0.77 -16.44 -23.72
CA GLU A 52 0.77 -17.87 -24.01
C GLU A 52 -0.55 -18.32 -24.65
N LEU A 53 -1.68 -17.83 -24.15
CA LEU A 53 -3.00 -18.10 -24.72
C LEU A 53 -3.19 -17.49 -26.13
N SER A 54 -2.48 -16.40 -26.44
CA SER A 54 -2.59 -15.68 -27.73
C SER A 54 -1.53 -16.10 -28.77
N ALA A 55 -0.50 -16.86 -28.39
CA ALA A 55 0.60 -17.30 -29.25
C ALA A 55 0.19 -18.14 -30.48
N ALA A 56 -1.06 -18.60 -30.55
CA ALA A 56 -1.62 -19.28 -31.72
C ALA A 56 -1.97 -18.34 -32.90
N VAL A 57 -1.90 -17.02 -32.72
CA VAL A 57 -2.30 -16.02 -33.72
C VAL A 57 -1.09 -15.18 -34.14
N ALA A 58 -0.77 -15.15 -35.44
CA ALA A 58 0.34 -14.36 -35.98
C ALA A 58 0.10 -12.85 -35.79
N GLY A 59 1.08 -12.12 -35.23
CA GLY A 59 0.99 -10.68 -34.96
C GLY A 59 0.73 -10.34 -33.49
N SER A 60 1.50 -10.87 -32.55
CA SER A 60 1.29 -10.66 -31.10
C SER A 60 1.62 -9.24 -30.65
N LEU A 61 0.84 -8.71 -29.70
CA LEU A 61 1.23 -7.53 -28.93
C LEU A 61 2.56 -7.81 -28.21
N THR A 62 3.48 -6.85 -28.27
CA THR A 62 4.67 -6.90 -27.41
C THR A 62 4.27 -6.69 -25.95
N ARG A 63 5.12 -7.12 -25.01
CA ARG A 63 4.89 -6.91 -23.57
C ARG A 63 4.71 -5.42 -23.23
N GLU A 64 5.51 -4.55 -23.83
CA GLU A 64 5.42 -3.10 -23.65
C GLU A 64 4.09 -2.52 -24.17
N GLU A 65 3.61 -3.00 -25.32
CA GLU A 65 2.31 -2.61 -25.86
C GLU A 65 1.15 -3.08 -24.98
N ALA A 66 1.24 -4.30 -24.42
CA ALA A 66 0.23 -4.82 -23.48
C ALA A 66 0.17 -3.95 -22.20
N TRP A 67 1.32 -3.64 -21.60
CA TRP A 67 1.41 -2.72 -20.46
C TRP A 67 0.80 -1.36 -20.80
N THR A 68 1.19 -0.80 -21.94
CA THR A 68 0.71 0.50 -22.43
C THR A 68 -0.81 0.56 -22.56
N ILE A 69 -1.40 -0.48 -23.15
CA ILE A 69 -2.85 -0.61 -23.28
C ILE A 69 -3.51 -0.68 -21.90
N LEU A 70 -3.00 -1.52 -21.00
CA LEU A 70 -3.60 -1.77 -19.69
C LEU A 70 -3.50 -0.54 -18.77
N GLU A 71 -2.36 0.16 -18.77
CA GLU A 71 -2.17 1.42 -18.03
C GLU A 71 -3.16 2.48 -18.51
N ASN A 72 -3.27 2.67 -19.83
CA ASN A 72 -4.19 3.65 -20.42
C ASN A 72 -5.64 3.32 -20.09
N LEU A 73 -6.07 2.06 -20.24
CA LEU A 73 -7.42 1.63 -19.88
C LEU A 73 -7.70 1.84 -18.37
N ALA A 74 -6.74 1.54 -17.51
CA ALA A 74 -6.89 1.70 -16.07
C ALA A 74 -7.03 3.16 -15.65
N GLY A 75 -6.19 4.05 -16.19
CA GLY A 75 -6.28 5.49 -15.91
C GLY A 75 -7.63 6.07 -16.32
N GLU A 76 -8.14 5.66 -17.48
CA GLU A 76 -9.43 6.11 -18.00
C GLU A 76 -10.59 5.59 -17.14
N ILE A 77 -10.63 4.29 -16.83
CA ILE A 77 -11.67 3.70 -15.97
C ILE A 77 -11.62 4.30 -14.56
N GLN A 78 -10.43 4.59 -14.04
CA GLN A 78 -10.29 5.23 -12.73
C GLN A 78 -10.85 6.66 -12.72
N GLY A 79 -10.68 7.38 -13.83
CA GLY A 79 -11.18 8.73 -14.05
C GLY A 79 -12.70 8.82 -14.29
N LEU A 80 -13.36 7.74 -14.70
CA LEU A 80 -14.80 7.73 -14.91
C LEU A 80 -15.58 7.96 -13.60
N HIS A 81 -16.59 8.83 -13.66
CA HIS A 81 -17.58 8.97 -12.60
C HIS A 81 -18.62 7.85 -12.73
N GLY A 82 -18.54 6.80 -11.89
CA GLY A 82 -19.56 5.75 -11.86
C GLY A 82 -19.01 4.34 -11.62
N THR A 83 -19.59 3.38 -12.34
CA THR A 83 -19.23 1.96 -12.34
C THR A 83 -17.82 1.76 -12.91
N ASN A 84 -17.02 0.84 -12.36
CA ASN A 84 -15.72 0.42 -12.93
C ASN A 84 -15.90 -0.42 -14.21
N LEU A 85 -16.75 0.05 -15.13
CA LEU A 85 -17.12 -0.60 -16.37
C LEU A 85 -16.85 0.35 -17.53
N LEU A 86 -16.36 -0.20 -18.63
CA LEU A 86 -16.10 0.52 -19.86
C LEU A 86 -16.84 -0.16 -21.02
N GLU A 87 -17.56 0.62 -21.83
CA GLU A 87 -18.19 0.09 -23.04
C GLU A 87 -17.10 -0.33 -24.04
N GLU A 88 -17.27 -1.47 -24.71
CA GLU A 88 -16.28 -1.99 -25.67
C GLU A 88 -15.90 -0.98 -26.73
N LYS A 89 -16.84 -0.15 -27.21
CA LYS A 89 -16.56 0.88 -28.20
C LYS A 89 -15.55 1.91 -27.68
N GLU A 90 -15.69 2.31 -26.42
CA GLU A 90 -14.76 3.24 -25.76
C GLU A 90 -13.43 2.55 -25.45
N ALA A 91 -13.48 1.33 -24.93
CA ALA A 91 -12.29 0.52 -24.67
C ALA A 91 -11.43 0.35 -25.94
N ARG A 92 -12.06 0.01 -27.08
CA ARG A 92 -11.39 -0.07 -28.40
C ARG A 92 -10.74 1.23 -28.82
N ARG A 93 -11.39 2.37 -28.57
CA ARG A 93 -10.80 3.69 -28.85
C ARG A 93 -9.53 3.91 -28.02
N HIS A 94 -9.54 3.58 -26.74
CA HIS A 94 -8.37 3.71 -25.88
C HIS A 94 -7.24 2.74 -26.28
N VAL A 95 -7.55 1.49 -26.62
CA VAL A 95 -6.57 0.51 -27.14
C VAL A 95 -5.93 1.02 -28.44
N LEU A 96 -6.74 1.50 -29.39
CA LEU A 96 -6.25 2.03 -30.67
C LEU A 96 -5.39 3.28 -30.50
N ASN A 97 -5.70 4.14 -29.52
CA ASN A 97 -4.89 5.31 -29.19
C ASN A 97 -3.57 4.91 -28.54
N ALA A 98 -3.59 3.96 -27.62
CA ALA A 98 -2.39 3.42 -26.98
C ALA A 98 -1.42 2.83 -28.01
N LEU A 99 -1.94 2.07 -28.99
CA LEU A 99 -1.14 1.49 -30.07
C LEU A 99 -0.59 2.51 -31.08
N GLN A 100 -1.11 3.75 -31.14
CA GLN A 100 -0.56 4.78 -32.02
C GLN A 100 0.84 5.22 -31.60
N GLU A 101 1.22 5.00 -30.33
CA GLU A 101 2.54 5.35 -29.81
C GLU A 101 3.65 4.48 -30.42
N THR A 102 3.34 3.22 -30.78
CA THR A 102 4.33 2.24 -31.25
C THR A 102 4.10 1.78 -32.70
N ARG A 103 2.86 1.85 -33.20
CA ARG A 103 2.48 1.36 -34.54
C ARG A 103 1.90 2.47 -35.39
N ASN A 104 2.52 2.73 -36.54
CA ASN A 104 2.06 3.76 -37.48
C ASN A 104 0.93 3.28 -38.42
N ASN A 105 0.88 1.99 -38.76
CA ASN A 105 -0.11 1.43 -39.68
C ASN A 105 -1.49 1.26 -38.99
N ALA A 106 -2.53 1.87 -39.55
CA ALA A 106 -3.88 1.82 -38.99
C ALA A 106 -4.57 0.46 -39.11
N GLU A 107 -4.25 -0.32 -40.14
CA GLU A 107 -4.79 -1.68 -40.32
C GLU A 107 -4.18 -2.64 -39.30
N GLU A 108 -2.85 -2.60 -39.14
CA GLU A 108 -2.13 -3.36 -38.11
C GLU A 108 -2.65 -3.07 -36.70
N ARG A 109 -2.88 -1.80 -36.35
CA ARG A 109 -3.48 -1.44 -35.05
C ARG A 109 -4.88 -2.00 -34.87
N ARG A 110 -5.69 -2.07 -35.93
CA ARG A 110 -7.04 -2.63 -35.87
C ARG A 110 -6.98 -4.13 -35.61
N ASP A 111 -6.10 -4.84 -36.31
CA ASP A 111 -5.92 -6.27 -36.15
C ASP A 111 -5.44 -6.61 -34.73
N LEU A 112 -4.44 -5.88 -34.22
CA LEU A 112 -3.96 -5.99 -32.84
C LEU A 112 -5.06 -5.70 -31.80
N CYS A 113 -5.90 -4.69 -32.05
CA CYS A 113 -7.04 -4.39 -31.18
C CYS A 113 -8.07 -5.52 -31.18
N GLU A 114 -8.42 -6.09 -32.34
CA GLU A 114 -9.30 -7.25 -32.41
C GLU A 114 -8.70 -8.47 -31.71
N MET A 115 -7.40 -8.70 -31.85
CA MET A 115 -6.68 -9.75 -31.11
C MET A 115 -6.77 -9.54 -29.61
N PHE A 116 -6.50 -8.32 -29.12
CA PHE A 116 -6.60 -7.98 -27.69
C PHE A 116 -7.96 -8.38 -27.11
N PHE A 117 -9.07 -7.95 -27.73
CA PHE A 117 -10.41 -8.26 -27.25
C PHE A 117 -10.79 -9.72 -27.45
N SER A 118 -10.33 -10.37 -28.52
CA SER A 118 -10.59 -11.80 -28.74
C SER A 118 -9.93 -12.65 -27.67
N SER A 119 -8.66 -12.38 -27.36
CA SER A 119 -7.93 -13.07 -26.29
C SER A 119 -8.51 -12.76 -24.91
N ALA A 120 -8.92 -11.51 -24.66
CA ALA A 120 -9.54 -11.13 -23.40
C ALA A 120 -10.90 -11.83 -23.12
N ARG A 121 -11.62 -12.25 -24.18
CA ARG A 121 -12.87 -13.04 -24.05
C ARG A 121 -12.66 -14.50 -23.69
N ILE A 122 -11.49 -15.07 -24.00
CA ILE A 122 -11.17 -16.47 -23.68
C ILE A 122 -11.06 -16.67 -22.15
N GLY A 123 -10.84 -15.57 -21.40
CA GLY A 123 -10.74 -15.57 -19.95
C GLY A 123 -9.30 -15.71 -19.44
N GLY A 124 -9.09 -15.51 -18.14
CA GLY A 124 -7.77 -15.66 -17.49
C GLY A 124 -6.81 -14.47 -17.59
N GLY A 125 -7.23 -13.35 -18.19
CA GLY A 125 -6.42 -12.13 -18.34
C GLY A 125 -6.74 -11.01 -17.35
N VAL A 126 -5.97 -9.91 -17.44
CA VAL A 126 -6.08 -8.71 -16.58
C VAL A 126 -7.40 -7.94 -16.80
N PHE A 127 -7.95 -8.00 -18.01
CA PHE A 127 -9.12 -7.26 -18.46
C PHE A 127 -10.16 -8.21 -19.05
N ILE A 128 -11.41 -8.15 -18.58
CA ILE A 128 -12.45 -9.16 -18.83
C ILE A 128 -13.78 -8.55 -19.26
N GLU A 129 -14.53 -9.28 -20.08
CA GLU A 129 -15.92 -8.97 -20.45
C GLU A 129 -16.85 -9.53 -19.38
N VAL A 130 -17.63 -8.66 -18.72
CA VAL A 130 -18.52 -9.08 -17.60
C VAL A 130 -19.99 -9.13 -17.97
N SER A 131 -20.37 -8.38 -18.99
CA SER A 131 -21.65 -8.50 -19.66
C SER A 131 -21.44 -8.03 -21.10
N LYS A 132 -22.40 -8.30 -21.98
CA LYS A 132 -22.26 -8.04 -23.41
C LYS A 132 -21.72 -6.62 -23.70
N LYS A 133 -20.50 -6.54 -24.24
CA LYS A 133 -19.76 -5.32 -24.57
C LYS A 133 -19.43 -4.39 -23.38
N GLN A 134 -19.36 -4.94 -22.17
CA GLN A 134 -19.01 -4.21 -20.95
C GLN A 134 -17.78 -4.85 -20.32
N TRP A 135 -16.76 -4.04 -20.11
CA TRP A 135 -15.43 -4.50 -19.75
C TRP A 135 -14.95 -3.90 -18.44
N ARG A 136 -14.15 -4.67 -17.68
CA ARG A 136 -13.47 -4.18 -16.47
C ARG A 136 -12.18 -4.92 -16.20
N PHE A 137 -11.39 -4.39 -15.28
CA PHE A 137 -10.29 -5.12 -14.69
C PHE A 137 -10.81 -6.26 -13.80
N VAL A 138 -10.07 -7.37 -13.80
CA VAL A 138 -10.36 -8.54 -12.99
C VAL A 138 -10.43 -8.19 -11.49
N HIS A 139 -9.54 -7.31 -11.02
CA HIS A 139 -9.48 -6.81 -9.64
C HIS A 139 -9.25 -5.30 -9.55
N ALA A 140 -9.84 -4.69 -8.53
CA ALA A 140 -9.70 -3.26 -8.23
C ALA A 140 -8.25 -2.85 -7.94
N ASN A 141 -7.51 -3.62 -7.14
CA ASN A 141 -6.13 -3.27 -6.80
C ASN A 141 -5.19 -3.29 -8.03
N ILE A 142 -5.42 -4.21 -8.97
CA ILE A 142 -4.68 -4.26 -10.23
C ILE A 142 -5.02 -3.03 -11.10
N GLN A 143 -6.30 -2.66 -11.16
CA GLN A 143 -6.72 -1.41 -11.79
C GLN A 143 -6.07 -0.19 -11.13
N GLU A 144 -6.05 -0.09 -9.80
CA GLU A 144 -5.47 1.04 -9.07
C GLU A 144 -3.97 1.17 -9.31
N TYR A 145 -3.26 0.04 -9.32
CA TYR A 145 -1.84 0.00 -9.66
C TYR A 145 -1.56 0.42 -11.11
N LEU A 146 -2.31 -0.11 -12.08
CA LEU A 146 -2.18 0.29 -13.48
C LEU A 146 -2.56 1.76 -13.70
N ALA A 147 -3.57 2.26 -12.98
CA ALA A 147 -3.95 3.66 -13.00
C ALA A 147 -2.83 4.53 -12.42
N ALA A 148 -2.14 4.09 -11.36
CA ALA A 148 -0.97 4.77 -10.83
C ALA A 148 0.15 4.87 -11.87
N ARG A 149 0.43 3.77 -12.58
CA ARG A 149 1.42 3.75 -13.68
C ARG A 149 1.05 4.69 -14.83
N SER A 150 -0.24 4.83 -15.14
CA SER A 150 -0.71 5.79 -16.16
C SER A 150 -0.39 7.26 -15.83
N LEU A 151 -0.21 7.60 -14.54
CA LEU A 151 0.14 8.95 -14.11
C LEU A 151 1.63 9.26 -14.37
N ILE A 152 2.51 8.26 -14.26
CA ILE A 152 3.97 8.42 -14.40
C ILE A 152 4.49 8.24 -15.83
N ARG A 153 3.68 7.67 -16.74
CA ARG A 153 4.05 7.39 -18.14
C ARG A 153 4.61 8.60 -18.91
N HIS A 154 4.18 9.80 -18.56
CA HIS A 154 4.70 11.04 -19.10
C HIS A 154 5.21 11.92 -17.94
N PRO A 155 6.49 11.75 -17.53
CA PRO A 155 7.05 12.42 -16.37
C PRO A 155 6.88 13.95 -16.44
N ASP A 156 7.00 14.55 -17.63
CA ASP A 156 6.79 15.99 -17.87
C ASP A 156 5.40 16.50 -17.44
N ARG A 157 4.41 15.61 -17.34
CA ARG A 157 3.03 15.93 -16.93
C ARG A 157 2.67 15.40 -15.54
N LEU A 158 3.60 14.77 -14.83
CA LEU A 158 3.34 14.07 -13.57
C LEU A 158 2.65 14.98 -12.55
N ILE A 159 3.24 16.15 -12.27
CA ILE A 159 2.71 17.11 -11.30
C ILE A 159 1.32 17.60 -11.73
N ALA A 160 1.17 17.97 -13.01
CA ALA A 160 -0.08 18.47 -13.57
C ALA A 160 -1.21 17.42 -13.53
N LYS A 161 -0.87 16.12 -13.64
CA LYS A 161 -1.81 15.01 -13.49
C LYS A 161 -2.15 14.70 -12.04
N VAL A 162 -1.16 14.73 -11.13
CA VAL A 162 -1.32 14.31 -9.73
C VAL A 162 -2.09 15.32 -8.89
N LEU A 163 -1.73 16.61 -8.95
CA LEU A 163 -2.29 17.62 -8.03
C LEU A 163 -3.83 17.73 -8.09
N PRO A 164 -4.49 17.72 -9.27
CA PRO A 164 -5.95 17.79 -9.34
C PRO A 164 -6.67 16.58 -8.74
N LEU A 165 -5.98 15.46 -8.56
CA LEU A 165 -6.57 14.19 -8.12
C LEU A 165 -6.53 14.01 -6.60
N VAL A 166 -5.77 14.84 -5.86
CA VAL A 166 -5.57 14.70 -4.41
C VAL A 166 -6.88 14.72 -3.63
N GLU A 167 -7.85 15.51 -4.07
CA GLU A 167 -9.16 15.59 -3.41
C GLU A 167 -10.15 14.50 -3.84
N ASN A 168 -9.82 13.70 -4.86
CA ASN A 168 -10.69 12.67 -5.37
C ASN A 168 -10.49 11.35 -4.60
N PRO A 169 -11.47 10.87 -3.83
CA PRO A 169 -11.31 9.65 -3.02
C PRO A 169 -11.01 8.40 -3.85
N ARG A 170 -11.48 8.33 -5.11
CA ARG A 170 -11.17 7.21 -6.01
C ARG A 170 -9.69 7.16 -6.35
N TRP A 171 -8.99 8.29 -6.33
CA TRP A 171 -7.57 8.35 -6.63
C TRP A 171 -6.69 8.20 -5.39
N ARG A 172 -7.28 8.01 -4.20
CA ARG A 172 -6.53 7.88 -2.95
C ARG A 172 -5.48 6.78 -3.02
N GLU A 173 -5.85 5.57 -3.44
CA GLU A 173 -4.92 4.43 -3.54
C GLU A 173 -3.98 4.53 -4.75
N PRO A 174 -4.46 4.86 -5.98
CA PRO A 174 -3.57 5.13 -7.10
C PRO A 174 -2.49 6.18 -6.80
N LEU A 175 -2.81 7.24 -6.04
CA LEU A 175 -1.83 8.26 -5.66
C LEU A 175 -0.76 7.73 -4.68
N LEU A 176 -1.12 6.86 -3.73
CA LEU A 176 -0.13 6.19 -2.87
C LEU A 176 0.85 5.36 -3.71
N LEU A 177 0.30 4.54 -4.60
CA LEU A 177 1.09 3.69 -5.49
C LEU A 177 1.94 4.54 -6.45
N THR A 178 1.41 5.66 -6.95
CA THR A 178 2.13 6.61 -7.81
C THR A 178 3.34 7.17 -7.11
N LEU A 179 3.18 7.63 -5.87
CA LEU A 179 4.30 8.15 -5.06
C LEU A 179 5.32 7.05 -4.74
N GLY A 180 4.84 5.85 -4.44
CA GLY A 180 5.67 4.67 -4.23
C GLY A 180 6.55 4.37 -5.45
N ILE A 181 5.94 4.25 -6.64
CA ILE A 181 6.66 3.98 -7.89
C ILE A 181 7.59 5.14 -8.25
N ALA A 182 7.12 6.39 -8.16
CA ALA A 182 7.89 7.56 -8.56
C ALA A 182 9.15 7.80 -7.71
N SER A 183 9.17 7.31 -6.47
CA SER A 183 10.29 7.49 -5.54
C SER A 183 11.59 6.78 -5.95
N ASP A 184 11.52 5.79 -6.85
CA ASP A 184 12.67 5.06 -7.37
C ASP A 184 12.59 4.78 -8.88
N HIS A 185 11.67 5.42 -9.59
CA HIS A 185 11.50 5.21 -11.02
C HIS A 185 12.69 5.78 -11.82
N PRO A 186 13.38 5.00 -12.67
CA PRO A 186 14.56 5.47 -13.40
C PRO A 186 14.32 6.66 -14.32
N GLU A 187 13.12 6.77 -14.89
CA GLU A 187 12.75 7.85 -15.82
C GLU A 187 12.21 9.10 -15.13
N ILE A 188 12.03 9.08 -13.81
CA ILE A 188 11.60 10.24 -13.03
C ILE A 188 12.84 10.88 -12.39
N PRO A 189 13.30 12.06 -12.85
CA PRO A 189 14.43 12.73 -12.23
C PRO A 189 14.15 13.04 -10.76
N HIS A 190 15.17 12.91 -9.92
CA HIS A 190 15.06 13.24 -8.49
C HIS A 190 14.52 14.65 -8.24
N GLU A 191 14.89 15.63 -9.08
CA GLU A 191 14.39 17.01 -8.97
C GLU A 191 12.89 17.10 -9.28
N LEU A 192 12.41 16.41 -10.31
CA LEU A 192 10.97 16.38 -10.63
C LEU A 192 10.17 15.71 -9.50
N PHE A 193 10.68 14.62 -8.93
CA PHE A 193 10.03 14.00 -7.78
C PHE A 193 10.04 14.92 -6.56
N ARG A 194 11.15 15.64 -6.31
CA ARG A 194 11.23 16.65 -5.26
C ARG A 194 10.22 17.79 -5.47
N GLU A 195 10.10 18.31 -6.69
CA GLU A 195 9.10 19.32 -7.05
C GLU A 195 7.67 18.82 -6.81
N LEU A 196 7.38 17.55 -7.11
CA LEU A 196 6.09 16.93 -6.78
C LEU A 196 5.84 16.91 -5.26
N LEU A 197 6.83 16.50 -4.46
CA LEU A 197 6.73 16.47 -3.00
C LEU A 197 6.49 17.88 -2.44
N GLU A 198 7.24 18.87 -2.90
CA GLU A 198 7.09 20.28 -2.52
C GLU A 198 5.70 20.81 -2.91
N ALA A 199 5.23 20.50 -4.12
CA ALA A 199 3.89 20.89 -4.57
C ALA A 199 2.80 20.27 -3.69
N LEU A 200 2.90 18.98 -3.35
CA LEU A 200 1.97 18.29 -2.46
C LEU A 200 1.98 18.90 -1.05
N LEU A 201 3.15 19.16 -0.47
CA LEU A 201 3.28 19.83 0.84
C LEU A 201 2.68 21.24 0.84
N SER A 202 2.75 21.94 -0.30
CA SER A 202 2.22 23.28 -0.47
C SER A 202 0.69 23.34 -0.67
N LEU A 203 0.02 22.19 -0.86
CA LEU A 203 -1.43 22.12 -1.01
C LEU A 203 -2.12 22.63 0.27
N ARG A 204 -2.47 23.92 0.25
CA ARG A 204 -3.32 24.54 1.25
C ARG A 204 -4.77 24.44 0.79
N ASP A 205 -5.64 24.02 1.69
CA ASP A 205 -7.08 23.94 1.45
C ASP A 205 -7.62 25.34 1.14
N ASN A 206 -8.29 25.50 -0.01
CA ASN A 206 -8.96 26.76 -0.43
C ASN A 206 -10.17 27.12 0.47
N ARG A 207 -10.35 26.42 1.59
CA ARG A 207 -11.55 26.47 2.46
C ARG A 207 -11.22 26.79 3.92
N ASN A 208 -10.31 27.74 4.16
CA ASN A 208 -9.92 28.21 5.51
C ASN A 208 -9.51 27.09 6.50
N SER A 209 -9.16 25.92 5.97
CA SER A 209 -8.82 24.70 6.71
C SER A 209 -7.31 24.53 6.58
N THR A 210 -6.58 24.57 7.69
CA THR A 210 -5.13 24.32 7.75
C THR A 210 -4.81 22.82 7.73
N LEU A 211 -5.69 21.98 7.19
CA LEU A 211 -5.50 20.53 7.17
C LEU A 211 -4.31 20.18 6.26
N PRO A 212 -3.26 19.51 6.75
CA PRO A 212 -2.07 19.23 5.97
C PRO A 212 -2.29 17.98 5.09
N ARG A 213 -3.24 18.06 4.14
CA ARG A 213 -3.68 16.93 3.30
C ARG A 213 -2.53 16.30 2.54
N GLY A 214 -1.66 17.12 1.94
CA GLY A 214 -0.47 16.65 1.26
C GLY A 214 0.45 15.87 2.18
N ALA A 215 0.72 16.39 3.39
CA ALA A 215 1.55 15.69 4.36
C ALA A 215 0.91 14.37 4.82
N LEU A 216 -0.40 14.35 5.07
CA LEU A 216 -1.13 13.12 5.43
C LEU A 216 -1.11 12.08 4.30
N LEU A 217 -1.23 12.51 3.04
CA LEU A 217 -1.10 11.65 1.86
C LEU A 217 0.32 11.06 1.77
N LEU A 218 1.34 11.90 1.90
CA LEU A 218 2.75 11.50 1.83
C LEU A 218 3.13 10.54 2.95
N VAL A 219 2.66 10.78 4.18
CA VAL A 219 2.92 9.89 5.33
C VAL A 219 2.30 8.50 5.12
N ASP A 220 1.10 8.43 4.55
CA ASP A 220 0.49 7.15 4.23
C ASP A 220 1.21 6.40 3.09
N ALA A 221 1.92 7.12 2.21
CA ALA A 221 2.66 6.51 1.10
C ALA A 221 4.06 6.02 1.50
N LEU A 222 4.56 6.36 2.69
CA LEU A 222 5.94 6.05 3.11
C LEU A 222 6.29 4.56 3.05
N SER A 223 5.33 3.68 3.32
CA SER A 223 5.55 2.22 3.25
C SER A 223 5.81 1.73 1.83
N ASP A 224 5.37 2.47 0.81
CA ASP A 224 5.54 2.11 -0.60
C ASP A 224 6.69 2.89 -1.27
N MET A 225 7.25 3.91 -0.62
CA MET A 225 8.36 4.69 -1.15
C MET A 225 9.72 4.05 -0.86
N SER A 226 10.71 4.41 -1.67
CA SER A 226 12.13 4.23 -1.36
C SER A 226 12.52 4.99 -0.08
N PRO A 227 13.65 4.64 0.57
CA PRO A 227 14.08 5.26 1.82
C PRO A 227 14.05 6.79 1.77
N MET A 228 13.31 7.37 2.71
CA MET A 228 12.99 8.80 2.75
C MET A 228 14.22 9.67 3.09
N SER A 229 14.30 10.83 2.45
CA SER A 229 15.29 11.87 2.76
C SER A 229 14.99 12.61 4.06
N ASP A 230 16.03 13.13 4.71
CA ASP A 230 15.90 13.95 5.93
C ASP A 230 15.05 15.20 5.72
N TRP A 231 15.22 15.85 4.57
CA TRP A 231 14.42 17.01 4.22
C TRP A 231 12.93 16.69 4.25
N LEU A 232 12.49 15.62 3.58
CA LEU A 232 11.07 15.25 3.55
C LEU A 232 10.56 14.90 4.95
N GLY A 233 11.33 14.13 5.72
CA GLY A 233 10.97 13.77 7.09
C GLY A 233 10.75 15.00 7.98
N THR A 234 11.63 16.00 7.92
CA THR A 234 11.47 17.27 8.63
C THR A 234 10.23 18.03 8.18
N GLN A 235 9.99 18.16 6.87
CA GLN A 235 8.82 18.88 6.34
C GLN A 235 7.50 18.22 6.74
N LEU A 236 7.42 16.88 6.71
CA LEU A 236 6.24 16.15 7.16
C LEU A 236 6.01 16.31 8.65
N ALA A 237 7.08 16.19 9.46
CA ALA A 237 6.99 16.33 10.90
C ALA A 237 6.55 17.76 11.30
N ASP A 238 7.10 18.80 10.67
CA ASP A 238 6.69 20.19 10.88
C ASP A 238 5.22 20.41 10.48
N ALA A 239 4.81 20.01 9.27
CA ALA A 239 3.44 20.21 8.80
C ALA A 239 2.39 19.51 9.70
N LEU A 240 2.67 18.27 10.13
CA LEU A 240 1.80 17.54 11.06
C LEU A 240 1.77 18.20 12.44
N LEU A 241 2.93 18.63 12.97
CA LEU A 241 3.02 19.20 14.31
C LEU A 241 2.40 20.59 14.37
N GLU A 242 2.56 21.42 13.34
CA GLU A 242 1.90 22.72 13.23
C GLU A 242 0.37 22.56 13.28
N CYS A 243 -0.19 21.60 12.53
CA CYS A 243 -1.61 21.29 12.58
C CYS A 243 -2.05 20.76 13.95
N TYR A 244 -1.22 19.92 14.58
CA TYR A 244 -1.54 19.33 15.88
C TYR A 244 -1.47 20.34 17.03
N ALA A 245 -0.57 21.31 16.94
CA ALA A 245 -0.38 22.39 17.91
C ALA A 245 -1.43 23.51 17.77
N ASP A 246 -2.19 23.56 16.67
CA ASP A 246 -3.29 24.52 16.47
C ASP A 246 -4.53 24.15 17.32
N ARG A 247 -4.41 24.33 18.63
CA ARG A 247 -5.47 24.00 19.61
C ARG A 247 -6.67 24.95 19.55
N GLN A 248 -6.54 26.11 18.93
CA GLN A 248 -7.64 27.06 18.78
C GLN A 248 -8.39 26.87 17.45
N GLY A 249 -7.71 26.37 16.42
CA GLY A 249 -8.30 26.02 15.14
C GLY A 249 -8.68 24.54 15.03
N ILE A 250 -8.24 23.88 13.96
CA ILE A 250 -8.70 22.52 13.62
C ILE A 250 -8.04 21.43 14.49
N GLY A 251 -6.87 21.68 15.07
CA GLY A 251 -6.14 20.72 15.90
C GLY A 251 -6.87 20.29 17.17
N ARG A 252 -7.94 20.99 17.56
CA ARG A 252 -8.81 20.62 18.69
C ARG A 252 -9.74 19.43 18.43
N PHE A 253 -10.00 19.09 17.17
CA PHE A 253 -10.96 18.03 16.84
C PHE A 253 -10.35 16.64 17.08
N VAL A 254 -10.94 15.87 17.99
CA VAL A 254 -10.42 14.54 18.41
C VAL A 254 -10.15 13.59 17.23
N PRO A 255 -11.05 13.42 16.24
CA PRO A 255 -10.76 12.53 15.11
C PRO A 255 -9.52 12.93 14.29
N LEU A 256 -9.25 14.24 14.20
CA LEU A 256 -8.05 14.74 13.55
C LEU A 256 -6.81 14.48 14.42
N GLN A 257 -6.91 14.62 15.74
CA GLN A 257 -5.82 14.30 16.66
C GLN A 257 -5.40 12.83 16.55
N GLU A 258 -6.36 11.90 16.60
CA GLU A 258 -6.10 10.47 16.44
C GLU A 258 -5.44 10.16 15.09
N ARG A 259 -5.90 10.84 14.03
CA ARG A 259 -5.32 10.71 12.70
C ARG A 259 -3.88 11.22 12.63
N LEU A 260 -3.58 12.37 13.24
CA LEU A 260 -2.23 12.94 13.31
C LEU A 260 -1.33 12.04 14.17
N GLU A 261 -1.80 11.59 15.33
CA GLU A 261 -1.10 10.67 16.21
C GLU A 261 -0.72 9.37 15.46
N SER A 262 -1.67 8.74 14.76
CA SER A 262 -1.40 7.58 13.89
C SER A 262 -0.36 7.89 12.81
N SER A 263 -0.45 9.07 12.18
CA SER A 263 0.48 9.51 11.14
C SER A 263 1.91 9.68 11.67
N PHE A 264 2.08 10.22 12.88
CA PHE A 264 3.39 10.29 13.53
C PHE A 264 3.98 8.90 13.84
N GLY A 265 3.14 7.92 14.17
CA GLY A 265 3.56 6.52 14.30
C GLY A 265 4.19 5.98 13.00
N LYS A 266 3.50 6.17 11.87
CA LYS A 266 4.01 5.80 10.54
C LYS A 266 5.27 6.58 10.16
N LEU A 267 5.31 7.88 10.47
CA LEU A 267 6.47 8.71 10.19
C LEU A 267 7.69 8.25 11.01
N ARG A 268 7.51 7.87 12.28
CA ARG A 268 8.58 7.35 13.15
C ARG A 268 9.20 6.06 12.62
N SER A 269 8.38 5.15 12.09
CA SER A 269 8.86 3.87 11.53
C SER A 269 9.49 4.04 10.14
N GLY A 270 8.97 4.96 9.33
CA GLY A 270 9.48 5.26 7.98
C GLY A 270 10.72 6.16 7.94
N TRP A 271 10.85 7.11 8.87
CA TRP A 271 11.96 8.07 8.92
C TRP A 271 13.05 7.62 9.90
N THR A 272 13.97 6.78 9.42
CA THR A 272 15.01 6.18 10.24
C THR A 272 16.43 6.47 9.71
N SER A 273 17.40 6.39 10.62
CA SER A 273 18.83 6.34 10.31
C SER A 273 19.38 4.98 10.73
N ILE A 274 20.48 4.55 10.11
CA ILE A 274 21.22 3.37 10.54
C ILE A 274 22.44 3.84 11.33
N ARG A 275 22.56 3.40 12.59
CA ARG A 275 23.79 3.56 13.39
C ARG A 275 24.25 2.17 13.85
N GLY A 276 25.37 1.70 13.31
CA GLY A 276 25.80 0.30 13.47
C GLY A 276 24.75 -0.64 12.88
N ASN A 277 24.29 -1.64 13.66
CA ASN A 277 23.23 -2.58 13.26
C ASN A 277 21.82 -2.18 13.76
N ARG A 278 21.62 -0.98 14.30
CA ARG A 278 20.31 -0.54 14.81
C ARG A 278 19.71 0.58 13.96
N ARG A 279 18.42 0.46 13.64
CA ARG A 279 17.61 1.55 13.10
C ARG A 279 17.22 2.50 14.23
N MET A 280 17.54 3.78 14.07
CA MET A 280 17.18 4.83 15.01
C MET A 280 16.19 5.80 14.35
N PRO A 281 15.01 6.06 14.96
CA PRO A 281 14.06 7.03 14.42
C PRO A 281 14.65 8.43 14.44
N ARG A 282 14.72 9.08 13.27
CA ARG A 282 15.15 10.49 13.18
C ARG A 282 14.11 11.45 13.72
N LEU A 283 12.86 11.00 13.77
CA LEU A 283 11.77 11.74 14.41
C LEU A 283 12.07 12.06 15.89
N ASP A 284 12.85 11.22 16.59
CA ASP A 284 13.17 11.47 18.00
C ASP A 284 14.02 12.73 18.20
N ASP A 285 15.01 12.95 17.33
CA ASP A 285 15.85 14.15 17.35
C ASP A 285 15.00 15.41 17.07
N PHE A 286 14.07 15.31 16.11
CA PHE A 286 13.13 16.39 15.81
C PHE A 286 12.21 16.69 16.99
N LEU A 287 11.55 15.68 17.57
CA LEU A 287 10.60 15.85 18.67
C LEU A 287 11.30 16.34 19.95
N ALA A 288 12.53 15.89 20.19
CA ALA A 288 13.39 16.37 21.28
C ALA A 288 13.63 17.88 21.20
N ASP A 289 13.87 18.41 20.00
CA ASP A 289 13.98 19.86 19.81
C ASP A 289 12.65 20.57 20.05
N LYS A 290 11.54 19.99 19.56
CA LYS A 290 10.19 20.57 19.73
C LYS A 290 9.67 20.53 21.18
N LEU A 291 10.23 19.70 22.06
CA LEU A 291 9.93 19.73 23.50
C LEU A 291 10.43 21.01 24.19
N LYS A 292 11.42 21.71 23.61
CA LYS A 292 11.97 22.96 24.16
C LYS A 292 11.07 24.18 23.93
N HIS A 293 9.95 24.00 23.23
CA HIS A 293 9.04 25.08 22.87
C HIS A 293 7.65 24.90 23.52
N PRO A 294 7.10 25.95 24.17
CA PRO A 294 5.86 25.83 24.95
C PRO A 294 4.64 25.44 24.09
N LYS A 295 4.58 25.91 22.84
CA LYS A 295 3.44 25.62 21.94
C LYS A 295 3.35 24.16 21.51
N THR A 296 4.48 23.44 21.51
CA THR A 296 4.58 22.08 20.96
C THR A 296 4.83 21.04 22.03
N ALA A 297 5.40 21.42 23.19
CA ALA A 297 5.77 20.49 24.27
C ALA A 297 4.62 19.56 24.69
N GLY A 298 3.42 20.10 24.95
CA GLY A 298 2.26 19.30 25.34
C GLY A 298 1.79 18.33 24.24
N CYS A 299 1.89 18.72 22.97
CA CYS A 299 1.58 17.84 21.84
C CYS A 299 2.59 16.69 21.73
N VAL A 300 3.89 16.98 21.88
CA VAL A 300 4.94 15.94 21.87
C VAL A 300 4.78 14.98 23.05
N ALA A 301 4.51 15.50 24.26
CA ALA A 301 4.23 14.68 25.43
C ALA A 301 3.05 13.72 25.19
N ARG A 302 1.95 14.22 24.59
CA ARG A 302 0.82 13.37 24.22
C ARG A 302 1.20 12.29 23.21
N LEU A 303 1.99 12.60 22.18
CA LEU A 303 2.49 11.60 21.23
C LEU A 303 3.31 10.51 21.93
N MET A 304 4.22 10.92 22.83
CA MET A 304 5.02 9.98 23.61
C MET A 304 4.15 9.06 24.46
N ARG A 305 3.08 9.58 25.07
CA ARG A 305 2.15 8.81 25.89
C ARG A 305 1.31 7.83 25.05
N VAL A 306 0.73 8.28 23.93
CA VAL A 306 -0.16 7.48 23.08
C VAL A 306 0.57 6.29 22.46
N HIS A 307 1.83 6.48 22.06
CA HIS A 307 2.62 5.44 21.43
C HIS A 307 3.65 4.79 22.35
N SER A 308 3.64 5.12 23.64
CA SER A 308 4.60 4.62 24.63
C SER A 308 6.07 4.81 24.22
N TRP A 309 6.41 5.95 23.63
CA TRP A 309 7.78 6.23 23.18
C TRP A 309 8.70 6.61 24.34
N GLN A 310 9.75 5.82 24.53
CA GLN A 310 10.62 5.86 25.71
C GLN A 310 12.12 6.00 25.36
N SER A 311 12.46 6.66 24.26
CA SER A 311 13.87 6.88 23.99
C SER A 311 14.49 7.78 25.05
N ALA A 312 15.72 7.46 25.48
CA ALA A 312 16.41 8.19 26.54
C ALA A 312 16.50 9.71 26.24
N LEU A 313 16.63 10.06 24.96
CA LEU A 313 16.60 11.45 24.51
C LEU A 313 15.26 12.12 24.84
N LEU A 314 14.14 11.53 24.39
CA LEU A 314 12.82 12.11 24.62
C LEU A 314 12.47 12.19 26.11
N VAL A 315 12.80 11.14 26.89
CA VAL A 315 12.58 11.11 28.35
C VAL A 315 13.35 12.24 29.06
N ARG A 316 14.58 12.52 28.64
CA ARG A 316 15.36 13.63 29.19
C ARG A 316 14.71 14.97 28.86
N GLU A 317 14.38 15.20 27.58
CA GLU A 317 13.86 16.51 27.15
C GLU A 317 12.45 16.79 27.70
N ILE A 318 11.59 15.78 27.86
CA ILE A 318 10.25 15.98 28.46
C ILE A 318 10.35 16.33 29.95
N TYR A 319 11.33 15.79 30.67
CA TYR A 319 11.59 16.15 32.07
C TYR A 319 12.00 17.62 32.20
N GLU A 320 12.87 18.10 31.31
CA GLU A 320 13.24 19.53 31.26
C GLU A 320 12.04 20.41 30.89
N ALA A 321 11.16 19.94 30.01
CA ALA A 321 9.96 20.66 29.55
C ALA A 321 8.83 20.78 30.59
N ARG A 322 8.95 20.17 31.79
CA ARG A 322 7.92 20.21 32.86
C ARG A 322 7.41 21.61 33.23
N HIS A 323 8.25 22.63 33.04
CA HIS A 323 7.91 24.02 33.36
C HIS A 323 6.91 24.63 32.35
N PHE A 324 6.67 23.98 31.22
CA PHE A 324 5.62 24.33 30.26
C PHE A 324 4.27 23.69 30.57
N ASP A 325 4.19 22.81 31.57
CA ASP A 325 2.94 22.11 31.87
C ASP A 325 1.91 23.05 32.47
N THR A 326 0.67 22.96 32.01
CA THR A 326 -0.39 23.89 32.42
C THR A 326 -1.69 23.17 32.76
N PRO A 327 -2.52 23.73 33.66
CA PRO A 327 -3.84 23.18 33.99
C PRO A 327 -4.79 23.12 32.78
N ASP A 328 -4.68 24.09 31.85
CA ASP A 328 -5.52 24.16 30.65
C ASP A 328 -5.29 22.97 29.71
N GLU A 329 -4.09 22.37 29.79
CA GLU A 329 -3.73 21.17 29.07
C GLU A 329 -3.85 19.91 29.94
N ASP A 330 -4.56 19.98 31.07
CA ASP A 330 -4.80 18.85 31.97
C ASP A 330 -3.50 18.15 32.44
N PHE A 331 -2.46 18.96 32.66
CA PHE A 331 -1.13 18.51 33.08
C PHE A 331 -0.58 17.35 32.23
N VAL A 332 -0.69 17.47 30.90
CA VAL A 332 -0.33 16.41 29.96
C VAL A 332 1.14 16.00 30.07
N ILE A 333 2.05 16.93 30.38
CA ILE A 333 3.48 16.59 30.54
C ILE A 333 3.68 15.74 31.80
N ASP A 334 3.15 16.18 32.94
CA ASP A 334 3.23 15.43 34.19
C ASP A 334 2.59 14.05 34.07
N ARG A 335 1.38 13.95 33.48
CA ARG A 335 0.72 12.66 33.23
C ARG A 335 1.53 11.73 32.34
N THR A 336 2.21 12.29 31.34
CA THR A 336 3.11 11.51 30.48
C THR A 336 4.28 10.97 31.30
N LEU A 337 4.95 11.82 32.10
CA LEU A 337 6.04 11.40 32.99
C LEU A 337 5.59 10.31 33.98
N GLN A 338 4.40 10.43 34.58
CA GLN A 338 3.84 9.41 35.47
C GLN A 338 3.61 8.07 34.75
N THR A 339 3.06 8.13 33.53
CA THR A 339 2.82 6.93 32.70
C THR A 339 4.14 6.24 32.35
N LEU A 340 5.16 7.01 31.97
CA LEU A 340 6.48 6.50 31.65
C LEU A 340 7.18 5.89 32.88
N ALA A 341 7.06 6.52 34.05
CA ALA A 341 7.62 6.01 35.29
C ALA A 341 6.98 4.67 35.71
N GLN A 342 5.66 4.54 35.56
CA GLN A 342 4.93 3.29 35.86
C GLN A 342 5.29 2.15 34.91
N ALA A 343 5.56 2.44 33.63
CA ALA A 343 5.98 1.43 32.66
C ALA A 343 7.37 0.84 32.97
N THR A 344 8.21 1.56 33.72
CA THR A 344 9.54 1.09 34.17
C THR A 344 9.53 0.33 35.50
N VAL A 345 8.41 0.29 36.24
CA VAL A 345 8.32 -0.48 37.50
C VAL A 345 7.90 -1.91 37.15
N PRO A 346 8.75 -2.94 37.37
CA PRO A 346 8.29 -4.32 37.28
C PRO A 346 7.22 -4.53 38.35
N ASP A 347 6.11 -5.15 37.96
CA ASP A 347 5.05 -5.55 38.89
C ASP A 347 5.64 -6.37 40.05
N PRO A 348 5.57 -5.91 41.31
CA PRO A 348 6.12 -6.63 42.46
C PRO A 348 5.38 -7.95 42.75
N THR A 349 4.29 -8.26 42.04
CA THR A 349 3.62 -9.57 42.12
C THR A 349 4.16 -10.61 41.15
N LYS A 350 5.07 -10.23 40.24
CA LYS A 350 5.85 -11.18 39.44
C LYS A 350 7.18 -11.46 40.12
N THR A 351 7.13 -12.25 41.18
CA THR A 351 8.30 -12.89 41.77
C THR A 351 8.96 -13.76 40.71
N GLU A 352 10.24 -13.53 40.44
CA GLU A 352 11.12 -14.51 39.79
C GLU A 352 11.16 -15.75 40.69
N THR A 353 10.39 -16.78 40.33
CA THR A 353 10.63 -18.15 40.80
C THR A 353 11.66 -18.78 39.87
N GLU A 354 12.92 -18.71 40.29
CA GLU A 354 13.92 -19.72 39.94
C GLU A 354 13.48 -21.09 40.51
N ASP A 355 13.82 -22.15 39.77
CA ASP A 355 13.50 -23.57 39.98
C ASP A 355 12.09 -24.08 39.63
N GLU A 356 11.80 -24.18 38.33
CA GLU A 356 10.97 -25.26 37.78
C GLU A 356 11.72 -25.99 36.64
N PRO A 357 11.65 -27.33 36.57
CA PRO A 357 12.42 -28.10 35.61
C PRO A 357 11.93 -27.83 34.18
N THR A 358 12.87 -27.61 33.27
CA THR A 358 12.66 -27.46 31.82
C THR A 358 11.64 -28.49 31.31
N PRO A 359 10.46 -28.09 30.81
CA PRO A 359 9.59 -29.03 30.11
C PRO A 359 10.15 -29.20 28.71
N GLU A 360 10.37 -30.47 28.33
CA GLU A 360 10.58 -30.87 26.94
C GLU A 360 9.46 -30.32 26.05
N PRO A 361 9.74 -29.99 24.77
CA PRO A 361 8.78 -29.33 23.91
C PRO A 361 7.61 -30.28 23.60
N SER A 362 6.50 -30.11 24.31
CA SER A 362 5.23 -30.72 23.95
C SER A 362 4.60 -29.92 22.82
N THR A 363 4.62 -30.52 21.63
CA THR A 363 3.76 -30.20 20.50
C THR A 363 2.31 -30.16 20.98
N THR A 364 1.79 -28.96 21.22
CA THR A 364 0.37 -28.76 21.47
C THR A 364 -0.16 -27.84 20.39
N GLU A 365 -1.00 -28.43 19.55
CA GLU A 365 -1.70 -27.83 18.43
C GLU A 365 -2.46 -26.58 18.87
N ILE A 366 -2.23 -25.49 18.14
CA ILE A 366 -3.09 -24.32 18.19
C ILE A 366 -4.36 -24.70 17.44
N GLU A 367 -5.45 -24.99 18.16
CA GLU A 367 -6.78 -25.16 17.56
C GLU A 367 -7.24 -23.84 16.91
N LEU A 368 -7.01 -23.74 15.61
CA LEU A 368 -7.55 -22.72 14.72
C LEU A 368 -8.99 -23.09 14.35
N SER A 369 -9.86 -22.08 14.21
CA SER A 369 -11.28 -22.31 13.92
C SER A 369 -11.49 -23.06 12.58
N PRO A 370 -12.58 -23.85 12.44
CA PRO A 370 -12.75 -24.82 11.34
C PRO A 370 -13.05 -24.22 9.94
N GLN A 371 -12.83 -22.92 9.74
CA GLN A 371 -13.26 -22.20 8.51
C GLN A 371 -12.08 -21.63 7.70
N LEU A 372 -10.85 -22.06 7.99
CA LEU A 372 -9.60 -21.56 7.35
C LEU A 372 -8.65 -22.70 6.91
N GLU A 373 -9.19 -23.86 6.51
CA GLU A 373 -8.40 -25.04 6.11
C GLU A 373 -7.41 -24.78 4.94
N MET A 374 -7.77 -23.91 4.00
CA MET A 374 -6.96 -23.64 2.81
C MET A 374 -5.62 -22.94 3.13
N ARG A 375 -5.58 -22.10 4.18
CA ARG A 375 -4.37 -21.37 4.59
C ARG A 375 -3.35 -22.31 5.23
N GLY A 376 -3.80 -23.22 6.09
CA GLY A 376 -2.93 -24.23 6.72
C GLY A 376 -2.40 -25.25 5.70
N TRP A 377 -3.22 -25.58 4.70
CA TRP A 377 -2.86 -26.49 3.63
C TRP A 377 -1.85 -25.88 2.63
N LEU A 378 -2.00 -24.60 2.27
CA LEU A 378 -1.08 -23.91 1.35
C LEU A 378 0.30 -23.69 1.97
N LEU A 379 0.35 -23.40 3.28
CA LEU A 379 1.59 -23.14 4.00
C LEU A 379 2.37 -24.40 4.39
N SER A 380 1.75 -25.59 4.28
CA SER A 380 2.35 -26.87 4.68
C SER A 380 2.95 -27.67 3.51
N ARG A 381 2.94 -27.14 2.28
CA ARG A 381 3.36 -27.85 1.06
C ARG A 381 4.53 -27.17 0.37
N SER A 382 5.37 -27.97 -0.26
CA SER A 382 6.50 -27.51 -1.05
C SER A 382 6.07 -26.94 -2.41
N GLN A 383 6.96 -26.18 -3.04
CA GLN A 383 6.72 -25.52 -4.33
C GLN A 383 6.38 -26.53 -5.46
N GLU A 384 7.03 -27.69 -5.44
CA GLU A 384 6.83 -28.76 -6.43
C GLU A 384 5.44 -29.42 -6.25
N GLU A 385 5.03 -29.70 -5.01
CA GLU A 385 3.73 -30.30 -4.70
C GLU A 385 2.56 -29.38 -5.02
N LEU A 386 2.70 -28.07 -4.79
CA LEU A 386 1.66 -27.10 -5.13
C LEU A 386 1.58 -26.86 -6.64
N SER A 387 2.73 -26.82 -7.33
CA SER A 387 2.77 -26.68 -8.78
C SER A 387 2.17 -27.89 -9.48
N GLU A 388 2.53 -29.11 -9.04
CA GLU A 388 1.94 -30.34 -9.54
C GLU A 388 0.44 -30.39 -9.25
N PHE A 389 0.02 -29.96 -8.06
CA PHE A 389 -1.39 -29.88 -7.70
C PHE A 389 -2.17 -28.92 -8.60
N PHE A 390 -1.76 -27.66 -8.77
CA PHE A 390 -2.53 -26.70 -9.58
C PHE A 390 -2.47 -26.99 -11.08
N THR A 391 -1.41 -27.66 -11.54
CA THR A 391 -1.31 -28.14 -12.93
C THR A 391 -2.27 -29.31 -13.18
N ASN A 392 -2.42 -30.20 -12.21
CA ASN A 392 -3.33 -31.34 -12.28
C ASN A 392 -4.77 -31.00 -11.88
N HIS A 393 -4.97 -29.85 -11.21
CA HIS A 393 -6.26 -29.39 -10.68
C HIS A 393 -6.58 -27.93 -11.07
N PRO A 394 -6.75 -27.62 -12.37
CA PRO A 394 -7.01 -26.26 -12.86
C PRO A 394 -8.33 -25.65 -12.33
N GLU A 395 -9.26 -26.48 -11.85
CA GLU A 395 -10.49 -26.08 -11.14
C GLU A 395 -10.22 -25.30 -9.85
N TRP A 396 -9.07 -25.51 -9.19
CA TRP A 396 -8.71 -24.77 -7.98
C TRP A 396 -8.21 -23.36 -8.27
N LEU A 397 -7.52 -23.16 -9.39
CA LEU A 397 -7.21 -21.80 -9.90
C LEU A 397 -8.50 -21.04 -10.22
N ARG A 398 -9.51 -21.73 -10.77
CA ARG A 398 -10.85 -21.17 -11.02
C ARG A 398 -11.61 -20.90 -9.72
N LEU A 399 -11.50 -21.77 -8.72
CA LEU A 399 -12.13 -21.60 -7.40
C LEU A 399 -11.54 -20.41 -6.64
N ILE A 400 -10.22 -20.24 -6.66
CA ILE A 400 -9.54 -19.06 -6.09
C ILE A 400 -9.93 -17.79 -6.86
N GLY A 401 -10.04 -17.87 -8.19
CA GLY A 401 -10.57 -16.80 -9.03
C GLY A 401 -12.04 -16.47 -8.74
N ALA A 402 -12.88 -17.45 -8.40
CA ALA A 402 -14.33 -17.30 -8.20
C ALA A 402 -14.72 -16.92 -6.76
N LEU A 403 -14.00 -17.41 -5.74
CA LEU A 403 -14.23 -17.06 -4.34
C LEU A 403 -13.77 -15.63 -4.03
N PHE A 404 -12.82 -15.09 -4.81
CA PHE A 404 -12.19 -13.80 -4.51
C PHE A 404 -12.27 -12.78 -5.66
N GLY A 405 -12.71 -13.17 -6.87
CA GLY A 405 -13.02 -12.31 -8.02
C GLY A 405 -14.50 -12.42 -8.41
N GLY A 406 -15.22 -11.29 -8.37
CA GLY A 406 -16.66 -11.25 -8.58
C GLY A 406 -17.12 -11.85 -9.93
N TRP A 407 -18.05 -12.81 -9.82
CA TRP A 407 -18.99 -13.41 -10.77
C TRP A 407 -18.75 -13.21 -12.28
N GLY A 408 -18.47 -14.32 -12.96
CA GLY A 408 -18.61 -14.51 -14.42
C GLY A 408 -18.49 -16.00 -14.80
N ASP A 409 -19.61 -16.68 -14.98
CA ASP A 409 -19.88 -17.86 -15.84
C ASP A 409 -18.92 -19.10 -15.92
N TRP A 410 -18.17 -19.45 -14.86
CA TRP A 410 -17.34 -20.68 -14.83
C TRP A 410 -18.05 -21.97 -14.36
N GLU A 411 -19.34 -22.20 -14.66
CA GLU A 411 -20.11 -23.38 -14.20
C GLU A 411 -19.99 -23.70 -12.69
N MET A 412 -19.76 -22.67 -11.85
CA MET A 412 -19.46 -22.79 -10.42
C MET A 412 -20.49 -23.56 -9.56
N PRO A 413 -21.81 -23.58 -9.85
CA PRO A 413 -22.74 -24.40 -9.09
C PRO A 413 -22.34 -25.89 -9.10
N ARG A 414 -21.78 -26.37 -10.21
CA ARG A 414 -21.31 -27.75 -10.34
C ARG A 414 -20.02 -27.98 -9.53
N VAL A 415 -19.04 -27.08 -9.66
CA VAL A 415 -17.77 -27.12 -8.91
C VAL A 415 -17.98 -27.06 -7.40
N LEU A 416 -18.89 -26.19 -6.91
CA LEU A 416 -19.21 -26.10 -5.49
C LEU A 416 -19.98 -27.32 -4.97
N THR A 417 -20.84 -27.92 -5.81
CA THR A 417 -21.59 -29.13 -5.42
C THR A 417 -20.63 -30.32 -5.28
N ASP A 418 -19.70 -30.48 -6.23
CA ASP A 418 -18.65 -31.52 -6.20
C ASP A 418 -17.66 -31.36 -5.02
N TYR A 419 -17.62 -30.16 -4.41
CA TYR A 419 -16.75 -29.83 -3.28
C TYR A 419 -17.43 -29.95 -1.91
N SER A 420 -18.77 -29.88 -1.90
CA SER A 420 -19.60 -29.97 -0.70
C SER A 420 -19.97 -31.40 -0.30
N THR A 421 -19.52 -32.38 -1.08
CA THR A 421 -19.59 -33.83 -0.83
C THR A 421 -18.19 -34.39 -0.80
#